data_AF-A0A738L464-F1
#
_entry.id   AF-A0A738L464-F1
#
_cell.length_a   1.000
_cell.length_b   1.000
_cell.length_c   1.000
_cell.angle_alpha   90.00
_cell.angle_beta   90.00
_cell.angle_gamma   90.00
#
_symmetry.space_group_name_H-M   'P 1'
#
loop_
_entity.id
_entity.type
_entity.pdbx_description
1 polymer ?
#
loop_
_entity_poly.entity_id
_entity_poly.type
_entity_poly.pdbx_seq_one_letter_code
_entity_poly.pdbx_strand_id
1 'polypeptide(L)'
;MYKEENKNIARKSVLKAAIEALTLCRKDSTLAPKDYIRKVKAFYRKDESDPRAFIVDELSEETIIRWEEFYDSVIQDRTARSIKVAYLSGPNPENDLTEMTDMGLLPENIWAFESDAKIYNEAVISALSSKFPFIKLIKANVGDFFEVSPQKFDLIYLDFCGPLPSKKAGQKTLKAITSILKYHALSPLGVMITNVSLPSKEQNA
;
A
#
# COMPACT_ATOMS: atom_id res chain seq x y z
N MET A 1 -7.57 9.02 29.12
CA MET A 1 -7.56 9.07 27.65
C MET A 1 -6.14 9.43 27.22
N TYR A 2 -5.31 8.43 26.92
CA TYR A 2 -3.95 8.66 26.40
C TYR A 2 -4.10 9.30 25.02
N LYS A 3 -3.76 10.59 24.89
CA LYS A 3 -3.56 11.21 23.59
C LYS A 3 -2.18 10.77 23.12
N GLU A 4 -2.09 9.68 22.37
CA GLU A 4 -0.82 9.24 21.76
C GLU A 4 -0.45 10.16 20.60
N GLU A 5 -0.03 11.38 20.93
CA GLU A 5 0.33 12.43 19.98
C GLU A 5 1.40 11.96 18.99
N ASN A 6 2.42 11.26 19.47
CA ASN A 6 3.46 10.67 18.63
C ASN A 6 2.90 9.67 17.61
N LYS A 7 1.89 8.86 17.99
CA LYS A 7 1.26 7.91 17.08
C LYS A 7 0.48 8.63 15.98
N ASN A 8 -0.22 9.71 16.32
CA ASN A 8 -0.95 10.52 15.35
C ASN A 8 0.00 11.26 14.39
N ILE A 9 1.11 11.82 14.90
CA ILE A 9 2.15 12.45 14.06
C ILE A 9 2.75 11.43 13.10
N ALA A 10 3.13 10.26 13.61
CA ALA A 10 3.70 9.19 12.80
C ALA A 10 2.71 8.73 11.72
N ARG A 11 1.46 8.42 12.10
CA ARG A 11 0.37 8.01 11.19
C ARG A 11 0.18 9.03 10.07
N LYS A 12 -0.01 10.30 10.42
CA LYS A 12 -0.22 11.38 9.46
C LYS A 12 0.97 11.50 8.50
N SER A 13 2.20 11.40 9.02
CA SER A 13 3.40 11.50 8.20
C SER A 13 3.54 10.33 7.22
N VAL A 14 3.30 9.10 7.65
CA VAL A 14 3.46 7.92 6.77
C VAL A 14 2.35 7.82 5.74
N LEU A 15 1.10 8.14 6.12
CA LEU A 15 -0.03 8.18 5.18
C LEU A 15 0.20 9.26 4.12
N LYS A 16 0.62 10.46 4.52
CA LYS A 16 0.93 11.54 3.59
C LYS A 16 2.02 11.12 2.60
N ALA A 17 3.14 10.60 3.09
CA ALA A 17 4.24 10.15 2.24
C ALA A 17 3.80 9.05 1.26
N ALA A 18 2.96 8.11 1.71
CA ALA A 18 2.44 7.06 0.85
C ALA A 18 1.50 7.59 -0.23
N ILE A 19 0.59 8.52 0.10
CA ILE A 19 -0.33 9.13 -0.86
C ILE A 19 0.47 9.98 -1.88
N GLU A 20 1.47 10.74 -1.43
CA GLU A 20 2.34 11.50 -2.32
C GLU A 20 3.12 10.58 -3.28
N ALA A 21 3.70 9.48 -2.77
CA ALA A 21 4.37 8.46 -3.60
C ALA A 21 3.42 7.82 -4.61
N LEU A 22 2.15 7.59 -4.25
CA LEU A 22 1.17 7.01 -5.16
C LEU A 22 0.60 8.00 -6.19
N THR A 23 0.84 9.29 -6.01
CA THR A 23 0.25 10.38 -6.82
C THR A 23 1.32 11.31 -7.39
N LEU A 24 1.73 12.34 -6.65
CA LEU A 24 2.66 13.39 -7.09
C LEU A 24 4.05 12.85 -7.47
N CYS A 25 4.56 11.89 -6.70
CA CYS A 25 5.88 11.29 -6.86
C CYS A 25 5.81 9.89 -7.47
N ARG A 26 4.73 9.58 -8.19
CA ARG A 26 4.46 8.24 -8.72
C ARG A 26 5.50 7.77 -9.72
N LYS A 27 5.95 8.67 -10.61
CA LYS A 27 6.98 8.37 -11.60
C LYS A 27 8.34 8.08 -10.94
N ASP A 28 8.63 8.76 -9.83
CA ASP A 28 9.85 8.57 -9.05
C ASP A 28 9.83 7.31 -8.17
N SER A 29 8.65 6.74 -7.96
CA SER A 29 8.46 5.50 -7.19
C SER A 29 8.73 4.22 -8.00
N THR A 30 9.12 4.35 -9.27
CA THR A 30 9.46 3.23 -10.14
C THR A 30 10.87 2.72 -9.89
N LEU A 31 11.10 1.42 -10.08
CA LEU A 31 12.45 0.84 -9.97
C LEU A 31 13.38 1.35 -11.07
N ALA A 32 12.83 1.57 -12.26
CA ALA A 32 13.56 2.03 -13.42
C ALA A 32 12.84 3.26 -14.01
N PRO A 33 13.55 4.37 -14.22
CA PRO A 33 12.95 5.57 -14.80
C PRO A 33 12.60 5.35 -16.27
N LYS A 34 11.78 6.25 -16.83
CA LYS A 34 11.40 6.23 -18.26
C LYS A 34 12.59 6.21 -19.22
N ASP A 35 13.70 6.82 -18.88
CA ASP A 35 14.88 6.86 -19.75
C ASP A 35 15.86 5.71 -19.48
N TYR A 36 15.45 4.67 -18.72
CA TYR A 36 16.34 3.58 -18.30
C TYR A 36 17.02 2.88 -19.47
N ILE A 37 16.27 2.53 -20.52
CA ILE A 37 16.82 1.84 -21.69
C ILE A 37 17.85 2.72 -22.42
N ARG A 38 17.61 4.04 -22.52
CA ARG A 38 18.58 5.00 -23.06
C ARG A 38 19.84 5.05 -22.22
N LYS A 39 19.71 5.07 -20.89
CA LYS A 39 20.84 5.05 -19.96
C LYS A 39 21.68 3.78 -20.11
N VAL A 40 21.05 2.61 -20.27
CA VAL A 40 21.74 1.34 -20.51
C VAL A 40 22.49 1.35 -21.85
N LYS A 41 21.85 1.80 -22.94
CA LYS A 41 22.48 1.93 -24.26
C LYS A 41 23.68 2.89 -24.21
N ALA A 42 23.50 4.06 -23.60
CA ALA A 42 24.57 5.04 -23.43
C ALA A 42 25.71 4.52 -22.55
N PHE A 43 25.43 3.71 -21.53
CA PHE A 43 26.44 3.10 -20.67
C PHE A 43 27.35 2.15 -21.45
N TYR A 44 26.79 1.22 -22.25
CA TYR A 44 27.60 0.28 -23.03
C TYR A 44 28.38 0.94 -24.16
N ARG A 45 27.87 2.04 -24.73
CA ARG A 45 28.60 2.83 -25.74
C ARG A 45 29.78 3.62 -25.19
N LYS A 46 29.93 3.77 -23.86
CA LYS A 46 31.08 4.50 -23.29
C LYS A 46 32.40 3.75 -23.44
N ASP A 47 32.36 2.43 -23.57
CA ASP A 47 33.53 1.59 -23.72
C ASP A 47 33.38 0.77 -25.01
N GLU A 48 34.05 1.21 -26.08
CA GLU A 48 34.04 0.53 -27.38
C GLU A 48 34.68 -0.87 -27.31
N SER A 49 35.42 -1.19 -26.23
CA SER A 49 35.97 -2.53 -26.01
C SER A 49 34.98 -3.49 -25.36
N ASP A 50 33.82 -3.01 -24.88
CA ASP A 50 32.78 -3.88 -24.35
C ASP A 50 32.15 -4.70 -25.49
N PRO A 51 32.20 -6.05 -25.43
CA PRO A 51 31.64 -6.89 -26.48
C PRO A 51 30.12 -6.70 -26.69
N ARG A 52 29.43 -6.06 -25.74
CA ARG A 52 28.00 -5.74 -25.82
C ARG A 52 27.73 -4.41 -26.52
N ALA A 53 28.74 -3.58 -26.79
CA ALA A 53 28.58 -2.30 -27.49
C ALA A 53 27.91 -2.49 -28.87
N PHE A 54 28.30 -3.53 -29.62
CA PHE A 54 27.65 -3.91 -30.88
C PHE A 54 26.18 -4.32 -30.68
N ILE A 55 25.87 -5.06 -29.62
CA ILE A 55 24.51 -5.57 -29.36
C ILE A 55 23.53 -4.42 -29.09
N VAL A 56 23.98 -3.35 -28.41
CA VAL A 56 23.11 -2.20 -28.11
C VAL A 56 22.85 -1.30 -29.32
N ASP A 57 23.63 -1.42 -30.39
CA ASP A 57 23.40 -0.71 -31.65
C ASP A 57 22.26 -1.33 -32.48
N GLU A 58 22.00 -2.62 -32.31
CA GLU A 58 20.82 -3.30 -32.88
C GLU A 58 19.50 -2.81 -32.26
N LEU A 59 19.55 -2.15 -31.10
CA LEU A 59 18.38 -1.54 -30.47
C LEU A 59 18.05 -0.20 -31.16
N SER A 60 17.04 -0.23 -32.03
CA SER A 60 16.57 0.95 -32.78
C SER A 60 15.96 2.02 -31.87
N GLU A 61 16.02 3.29 -32.29
CA GLU A 61 15.41 4.40 -31.55
C GLU A 61 13.88 4.27 -31.48
N GLU A 62 13.24 3.74 -32.53
CA GLU A 62 11.80 3.48 -32.54
C GLU A 62 11.41 2.46 -31.46
N THR A 63 12.25 1.45 -31.23
CA THR A 63 12.02 0.45 -30.18
C THR A 63 12.11 1.09 -28.79
N ILE A 64 13.07 2.00 -28.59
CA ILE A 64 13.21 2.75 -27.33
C ILE A 64 11.98 3.64 -27.11
N ILE A 65 11.55 4.38 -28.13
CA ILE A 65 10.35 5.24 -28.05
C ILE A 65 9.11 4.40 -27.70
N ARG A 66 8.93 3.24 -28.34
CA ARG A 66 7.82 2.33 -28.02
C ARG A 66 7.85 1.84 -26.57
N TRP A 67 9.04 1.58 -26.01
CA TRP A 67 9.18 1.23 -24.60
C TRP A 67 8.80 2.42 -23.69
N GLU A 68 9.19 3.64 -24.06
CA GLU A 68 8.89 4.87 -23.31
C GLU A 68 7.39 5.19 -23.32
N GLU A 69 6.71 4.95 -24.44
CA GLU A 69 5.25 5.04 -24.56
C GLU A 69 4.55 3.96 -23.73
N PHE A 70 5.06 2.73 -23.78
CA PHE A 70 4.55 1.65 -22.93
C PHE A 70 4.69 2.00 -21.43
N TYR A 71 5.83 2.53 -21.03
CA TYR A 71 6.07 3.00 -19.66
C TYR A 71 5.00 4.02 -19.22
N ASP A 72 4.74 5.05 -20.03
CA ASP A 72 3.72 6.05 -19.72
C ASP A 72 2.31 5.43 -19.60
N SER A 73 2.00 4.46 -20.47
CA SER A 73 0.73 3.75 -20.46
C SER A 73 0.49 2.92 -19.18
N VAL A 74 1.57 2.46 -18.53
CA VAL A 74 1.50 1.62 -17.31
C VAL A 74 1.52 2.47 -16.05
N ILE A 75 2.41 3.47 -15.96
CA ILE A 75 2.61 4.22 -14.72
C ILE A 75 1.41 5.13 -14.45
N GLN A 76 0.97 5.90 -15.45
CA GLN A 76 -0.15 6.86 -15.46
C GLN A 76 -0.21 7.83 -14.26
N ASP A 77 -0.61 9.08 -14.50
CA ASP A 77 -0.81 10.00 -13.38
C ASP A 77 -2.06 9.60 -12.57
N ARG A 78 -1.98 9.73 -11.25
CA ARG A 78 -3.09 9.41 -10.32
C ARG A 78 -3.34 10.53 -9.34
N THR A 79 -4.59 10.64 -8.91
CA THR A 79 -5.01 11.59 -7.86
C THR A 79 -5.37 10.83 -6.59
N ALA A 80 -5.28 11.49 -5.43
CA ALA A 80 -5.66 10.90 -4.14
C ALA A 80 -7.07 10.28 -4.18
N ARG A 81 -8.00 10.92 -4.89
CA ARG A 81 -9.39 10.45 -5.07
C ARG A 81 -9.48 9.06 -5.71
N SER A 82 -8.49 8.66 -6.51
CA SER A 82 -8.46 7.36 -7.20
C SER A 82 -7.81 6.23 -6.40
N ILE A 83 -7.17 6.54 -5.28
CA ILE A 83 -6.42 5.58 -4.46
C ILE A 83 -7.39 4.70 -3.66
N LYS A 84 -7.30 3.38 -3.85
CA LYS A 84 -8.03 2.39 -3.06
C LYS A 84 -7.23 1.98 -1.83
N VAL A 85 -7.87 2.06 -0.65
CA VAL A 85 -7.24 1.79 0.63
C VAL A 85 -7.89 0.60 1.33
N ALA A 86 -7.08 -0.31 1.85
CA ALA A 86 -7.49 -1.28 2.86
C ALA A 86 -6.84 -0.91 4.20
N TYR A 87 -7.60 -0.92 5.29
CA TYR A 87 -7.02 -0.74 6.62
C TYR A 87 -7.71 -1.59 7.69
N LEU A 88 -6.99 -1.85 8.79
CA LEU A 88 -7.57 -2.52 9.96
C LEU A 88 -8.36 -1.52 10.78
N SER A 89 -9.66 -1.74 10.88
CA SER A 89 -10.54 -0.94 11.72
C SER A 89 -10.36 -1.34 13.18
N GLY A 90 -10.56 -0.37 14.07
CA GLY A 90 -10.84 -0.61 15.48
C GLY A 90 -12.27 -0.20 15.82
N PRO A 91 -12.64 -0.07 17.10
CA PRO A 91 -13.99 0.32 17.50
C PRO A 91 -14.39 1.73 17.05
N ASN A 92 -13.41 2.61 16.76
CA ASN A 92 -13.65 3.97 16.28
C ASN A 92 -12.91 4.25 14.96
N PRO A 93 -13.53 3.96 13.81
CA PRO A 93 -12.93 4.18 12.49
C PRO A 93 -12.79 5.67 12.12
N GLU A 94 -13.50 6.57 12.79
CA GLU A 94 -13.66 7.96 12.33
C GLU A 94 -12.35 8.76 12.29
N ASN A 95 -11.43 8.49 13.22
CA ASN A 95 -10.17 9.22 13.30
C ASN A 95 -9.29 8.95 12.06
N ASP A 96 -9.04 7.67 11.77
CA ASP A 96 -8.24 7.26 10.62
C ASP A 96 -8.90 7.69 9.30
N LEU A 97 -10.24 7.58 9.22
CA LEU A 97 -11.01 8.06 8.06
C LEU A 97 -10.88 9.57 7.87
N THR A 98 -10.97 10.36 8.93
CA THR A 98 -10.79 11.80 8.86
C THR A 98 -9.43 12.15 8.31
N GLU A 99 -8.36 11.60 8.88
CA GLU A 99 -7.00 11.84 8.40
C GLU A 99 -6.84 11.48 6.92
N MET A 100 -7.35 10.33 6.50
CA MET A 100 -7.28 9.89 5.10
C MET A 100 -8.06 10.82 4.16
N THR A 101 -9.27 11.22 4.53
CA THR A 101 -10.14 12.07 3.70
C THR A 101 -9.64 13.52 3.62
N ASP A 102 -9.02 14.04 4.68
CA ASP A 102 -8.36 15.34 4.69
C ASP A 102 -7.15 15.37 3.72
N MET A 103 -6.57 14.21 3.41
CA MET A 103 -5.53 14.04 2.39
C MET A 103 -6.09 13.84 0.96
N GLY A 104 -7.41 13.96 0.78
CA GLY A 104 -8.06 13.90 -0.52
C GLY A 104 -8.48 12.50 -0.98
N LEU A 105 -8.36 11.49 -0.11
CA LEU A 105 -8.92 10.15 -0.37
C LEU A 105 -10.45 10.21 -0.34
N LEU A 106 -11.08 9.42 -1.20
CA LEU A 106 -12.53 9.25 -1.19
C LEU A 106 -12.94 8.21 -0.15
N PRO A 107 -13.88 8.50 0.77
CA PRO A 107 -14.41 7.51 1.72
C PRO A 107 -14.86 6.21 1.03
N GLU A 108 -15.43 6.31 -0.16
CA GLU A 108 -15.94 5.20 -0.96
C GLU A 108 -14.83 4.25 -1.45
N ASN A 109 -13.58 4.74 -1.48
CA ASN A 109 -12.41 3.96 -1.85
C ASN A 109 -11.67 3.36 -0.65
N ILE A 110 -12.17 3.60 0.57
CA ILE A 110 -11.58 3.06 1.80
C ILE A 110 -12.38 1.83 2.25
N TRP A 111 -11.66 0.74 2.51
CA TRP A 111 -12.16 -0.53 3.02
C TRP A 111 -11.60 -0.77 4.41
N ALA A 112 -12.50 -0.81 5.38
CA ALA A 112 -12.20 -1.01 6.79
C ALA A 112 -12.48 -2.47 7.17
N PHE A 113 -11.48 -3.17 7.72
CA PHE A 113 -11.59 -4.58 8.10
C PHE A 113 -11.64 -4.73 9.62
N GLU A 114 -12.68 -5.41 10.13
CA GLU A 114 -12.77 -5.81 11.54
C GLU A 114 -13.25 -7.26 11.61
N SER A 115 -12.52 -8.09 12.35
CA SER A 115 -12.81 -9.53 12.48
C SER A 115 -13.65 -9.86 13.71
N ASP A 116 -13.56 -9.05 14.78
CA ASP A 116 -14.35 -9.25 15.98
C ASP A 116 -15.78 -8.77 15.77
N ALA A 117 -16.75 -9.66 16.03
CA ALA A 117 -18.16 -9.37 15.78
C ALA A 117 -18.73 -8.23 16.62
N LYS A 118 -18.24 -8.07 17.86
CA LYS A 118 -18.70 -7.02 18.77
C LYS A 118 -18.12 -5.67 18.32
N ILE A 119 -16.82 -5.62 18.09
CA ILE A 119 -16.13 -4.39 17.63
C ILE A 119 -16.67 -3.96 16.27
N TYR A 120 -16.93 -4.91 15.35
CA TYR A 120 -17.55 -4.62 14.06
C TYR A 120 -18.90 -3.91 14.23
N ASN A 121 -19.77 -4.42 15.10
CA ASN A 121 -21.08 -3.82 15.33
C ASN A 121 -20.96 -2.41 15.93
N GLU A 122 -20.03 -2.21 16.87
CA GLU A 122 -19.71 -0.89 17.44
C GLU A 122 -19.21 0.08 16.36
N ALA A 123 -18.31 -0.37 15.49
CA ALA A 123 -17.78 0.42 14.37
C ALA A 123 -18.88 0.79 13.35
N VAL A 124 -19.81 -0.13 13.05
CA VAL A 124 -20.96 0.15 12.17
C VAL A 124 -21.86 1.23 12.78
N ILE A 125 -22.22 1.11 14.06
CA ILE A 125 -23.05 2.11 14.75
C ILE A 125 -22.35 3.47 14.77
N SER A 126 -21.06 3.49 15.12
CA SER A 126 -20.23 4.68 15.12
C SER A 126 -20.20 5.33 13.73
N ALA A 127 -19.93 4.56 12.68
CA ALA A 127 -19.86 5.06 11.30
C ALA A 127 -21.20 5.66 10.82
N LEU A 128 -22.32 4.99 11.08
CA LEU A 128 -23.67 5.48 10.73
C LEU A 128 -24.02 6.81 11.42
N SER A 129 -23.49 7.04 12.63
CA SER A 129 -23.67 8.29 13.37
C SER A 129 -22.62 9.37 13.04
N SER A 130 -21.64 9.07 12.18
CA SER A 130 -20.52 9.95 11.85
C SER A 130 -20.71 10.67 10.51
N LYS A 131 -19.71 11.47 10.10
CA LYS A 131 -19.63 12.05 8.76
C LYS A 131 -19.36 11.04 7.63
N PHE A 132 -19.15 9.76 7.95
CA PHE A 132 -18.82 8.69 6.99
C PHE A 132 -19.82 7.52 7.01
N PRO A 133 -21.13 7.75 6.79
CA PRO A 133 -22.14 6.69 6.89
C PRO A 133 -22.02 5.60 5.80
N PHE A 134 -21.30 5.88 4.70
CA PHE A 134 -21.15 4.98 3.55
C PHE A 134 -19.80 4.25 3.50
N ILE A 135 -19.03 4.27 4.61
CA ILE A 135 -17.76 3.53 4.67
C ILE A 135 -17.98 2.03 4.45
N LYS A 136 -17.08 1.39 3.70
CA LYS A 136 -17.10 -0.06 3.50
C LYS A 136 -16.46 -0.75 4.70
N LEU A 137 -17.30 -1.17 5.65
CA LEU A 137 -16.89 -2.02 6.78
C LEU A 137 -17.06 -3.50 6.41
N ILE A 138 -15.99 -4.27 6.51
CA ILE A 138 -15.95 -5.69 6.16
C ILE A 138 -15.71 -6.50 7.43
N LYS A 139 -16.67 -7.38 7.75
CA LYS A 139 -16.59 -8.30 8.88
C LYS A 139 -15.74 -9.54 8.54
N ALA A 140 -14.43 -9.36 8.42
CA ALA A 140 -13.50 -10.44 8.09
C ALA A 140 -12.08 -10.12 8.57
N ASN A 141 -11.26 -11.16 8.71
CA ASN A 141 -9.81 -10.96 8.73
C ASN A 141 -9.36 -10.48 7.34
N VAL A 142 -8.47 -9.49 7.31
CA VAL A 142 -7.96 -8.92 6.06
C VAL A 142 -7.23 -9.96 5.19
N GLY A 143 -6.52 -10.92 5.80
CA GLY A 143 -5.83 -12.01 5.10
C GLY A 143 -6.81 -12.96 4.40
N ASP A 144 -7.86 -13.37 5.11
CA ASP A 144 -8.90 -14.25 4.58
C ASP A 144 -9.66 -13.60 3.43
N PHE A 145 -9.88 -12.27 3.48
CA PHE A 145 -10.49 -11.53 2.39
C PHE A 145 -9.66 -11.62 1.09
N PHE A 146 -8.34 -11.50 1.18
CA PHE A 146 -7.47 -11.57 0.00
C PHE A 146 -7.39 -12.97 -0.62
N GLU A 147 -7.70 -14.02 0.14
CA GLU A 147 -7.77 -15.38 -0.40
C GLU A 147 -8.98 -15.58 -1.32
N VAL A 148 -10.10 -14.92 -1.01
CA VAL A 148 -11.37 -15.12 -1.73
C VAL A 148 -11.70 -13.99 -2.70
N SER A 149 -11.04 -12.84 -2.59
CA SER A 149 -11.33 -11.64 -3.37
C SER A 149 -10.15 -11.26 -4.28
N PRO A 150 -10.37 -11.05 -5.59
CA PRO A 150 -9.33 -10.56 -6.50
C PRO A 150 -9.10 -9.04 -6.35
N GLN A 151 -9.73 -8.37 -5.38
CA GLN A 151 -9.65 -6.92 -5.21
C GLN A 151 -8.22 -6.51 -4.82
N LYS A 152 -7.66 -5.59 -5.60
CA LYS A 152 -6.37 -4.94 -5.33
C LYS A 152 -6.53 -3.57 -4.69
N PHE A 153 -5.54 -3.18 -3.90
CA PHE A 153 -5.47 -1.92 -3.18
C PHE A 153 -4.19 -1.18 -3.53
N ASP A 154 -4.27 0.13 -3.64
CA ASP A 154 -3.10 0.97 -3.88
C ASP A 154 -2.36 1.26 -2.56
N LEU A 155 -3.09 1.29 -1.43
CA LEU A 155 -2.55 1.45 -0.10
C LEU A 155 -3.15 0.41 0.85
N ILE A 156 -2.31 -0.29 1.60
CA ILE A 156 -2.75 -1.18 2.68
C ILE A 156 -2.12 -0.70 3.99
N TYR A 157 -2.94 -0.25 4.95
CA TYR A 157 -2.50 0.25 6.26
C TYR A 157 -2.89 -0.71 7.38
N LEU A 158 -1.90 -1.38 7.98
CA LEU A 158 -2.11 -2.40 9.01
C LEU A 158 -1.46 -1.98 10.33
N ASP A 159 -2.24 -1.40 11.23
CA ASP A 159 -1.81 -1.08 12.59
C ASP A 159 -2.00 -2.30 13.50
N PHE A 160 -1.04 -3.23 13.48
CA PHE A 160 -1.11 -4.40 14.35
C PHE A 160 -0.63 -4.06 15.77
N CYS A 161 -1.44 -4.41 16.76
CA CYS A 161 -1.03 -4.35 18.17
C CYS A 161 -0.09 -5.50 18.57
N GLY A 162 0.05 -6.53 17.72
CA GLY A 162 0.85 -7.73 17.98
C GLY A 162 2.23 -7.72 17.29
N PRO A 163 3.15 -8.59 17.72
CA PRO A 163 4.45 -8.70 17.10
C PRO A 163 4.38 -9.40 15.75
N LEU A 164 5.39 -9.15 14.91
CA LEU A 164 5.47 -9.71 13.56
C LEU A 164 5.45 -11.25 13.58
N PRO A 165 6.40 -11.94 14.26
CA PRO A 165 6.24 -13.34 14.62
C PRO A 165 5.54 -13.48 15.98
N SER A 166 4.53 -14.35 16.07
CA SER A 166 3.86 -14.71 17.33
C SER A 166 3.49 -16.19 17.35
N LYS A 167 4.30 -17.01 18.04
CA LYS A 167 4.14 -18.48 18.05
C LYS A 167 2.80 -18.91 18.65
N LYS A 168 2.47 -18.40 19.84
CA LYS A 168 1.22 -18.76 20.55
C LYS A 168 -0.03 -18.11 19.96
N ALA A 169 0.09 -16.96 19.31
CA ALA A 169 -1.06 -16.26 18.72
C ALA A 169 -1.36 -16.70 17.27
N GLY A 170 -0.75 -17.80 16.80
CA GLY A 170 -1.04 -18.38 15.50
C GLY A 170 -0.48 -17.59 14.30
N GLN A 171 0.51 -16.73 14.52
CA GLN A 171 1.20 -15.94 13.50
C GLN A 171 0.29 -14.98 12.72
N LYS A 172 -0.72 -14.38 13.36
CA LYS A 172 -1.77 -13.55 12.70
C LYS A 172 -1.21 -12.43 11.82
N THR A 173 -0.57 -11.41 12.41
CA THR A 173 0.83 -11.08 12.11
C THR A 173 1.32 -11.29 10.68
N LEU A 174 2.31 -12.16 10.64
CA LEU A 174 2.96 -12.69 9.46
C LEU A 174 1.98 -13.27 8.43
N LYS A 175 0.93 -14.01 8.83
CA LYS A 175 -0.04 -14.60 7.90
C LYS A 175 -0.78 -13.56 7.08
N ALA A 176 -1.19 -12.44 7.69
CA ALA A 176 -1.85 -11.34 6.97
C ALA A 176 -0.91 -10.74 5.91
N ILE A 177 0.34 -10.45 6.28
CA ILE A 177 1.36 -9.93 5.36
C ILE A 177 1.67 -10.94 4.25
N THR A 178 1.84 -12.21 4.59
CA THR A 178 2.06 -13.28 3.60
C THR A 178 0.87 -13.40 2.65
N SER A 179 -0.37 -13.24 3.12
CA SER A 179 -1.56 -13.30 2.27
C SER A 179 -1.60 -12.13 1.27
N ILE A 180 -1.25 -10.92 1.71
CA ILE A 180 -1.13 -9.74 0.83
C ILE A 180 -0.16 -10.03 -0.33
N LEU A 181 1.00 -10.61 -0.02
CA LEU A 181 2.02 -10.93 -1.02
C LEU A 181 1.61 -12.11 -1.91
N LYS A 182 1.13 -13.20 -1.30
CA LYS A 182 0.73 -14.44 -1.98
C LYS A 182 -0.39 -14.18 -3.01
N TYR A 183 -1.36 -13.34 -2.65
CA TYR A 183 -2.52 -13.06 -3.48
C TYR A 183 -2.38 -11.78 -4.30
N HIS A 184 -1.19 -11.16 -4.33
CA HIS A 184 -0.91 -9.94 -5.08
C HIS A 184 -1.94 -8.82 -4.82
N ALA A 185 -2.28 -8.63 -3.54
CA ALA A 185 -3.34 -7.71 -3.12
C ALA A 185 -2.98 -6.23 -3.30
N LEU A 186 -1.71 -5.90 -3.52
CA LEU A 186 -1.27 -4.55 -3.89
C LEU A 186 -1.33 -4.32 -5.40
N SER A 187 -1.80 -3.15 -5.80
CA SER A 187 -1.62 -2.61 -7.15
C SER A 187 -0.13 -2.42 -7.48
N PRO A 188 0.25 -2.31 -8.76
CA PRO A 188 1.58 -1.84 -9.14
C PRO A 188 1.91 -0.49 -8.47
N LEU A 189 3.11 -0.41 -7.90
CA LEU A 189 3.58 0.70 -7.04
C LEU A 189 2.78 0.87 -5.74
N GLY A 190 1.95 -0.10 -5.37
CA GLY A 190 1.17 -0.06 -4.14
C GLY A 190 2.04 -0.02 -2.89
N VAL A 191 1.54 0.66 -1.86
CA VAL A 191 2.26 0.85 -0.60
C VAL A 191 1.60 0.02 0.49
N MET A 192 2.41 -0.71 1.26
CA MET A 192 1.97 -1.33 2.51
C MET A 192 2.64 -0.60 3.68
N ILE A 193 1.81 -0.08 4.57
CA ILE A 193 2.25 0.51 5.83
C ILE A 193 1.86 -0.46 6.93
N THR A 194 2.80 -0.86 7.77
CA THR A 194 2.52 -1.72 8.91
C THR A 194 3.19 -1.20 10.16
N ASN A 195 2.49 -1.32 11.28
CA ASN A 195 3.04 -1.16 12.62
C ASN A 195 2.98 -2.51 13.33
N VAL A 196 4.02 -2.84 14.09
CA VAL A 196 4.12 -4.09 14.86
C VAL A 196 4.77 -3.80 16.21
N SER A 197 4.37 -4.53 17.24
CA SER A 197 4.99 -4.43 18.56
C SER A 197 6.22 -5.34 18.69
N LEU A 198 7.07 -5.05 19.68
CA LEU A 198 8.12 -5.99 20.08
C LEU A 198 7.47 -7.21 20.75
N PRO A 199 7.97 -8.44 20.48
CA PRO A 199 7.39 -9.62 21.07
C PRO A 199 7.67 -9.67 22.58
N SER A 200 6.64 -9.98 23.38
CA SER A 200 6.81 -10.25 24.80
C SER A 200 7.43 -11.64 25.04
N LYS A 201 7.96 -11.88 26.25
CA LYS A 201 8.46 -13.22 26.64
C LYS A 201 7.37 -14.30 26.47
N GLU A 202 6.12 -13.98 26.79
CA GLU A 202 4.99 -14.89 26.66
C GLU A 202 4.62 -15.20 25.21
N GLN A 203 4.76 -14.22 24.31
CA GLN A 203 4.49 -14.36 22.89
C GLN A 203 5.60 -15.10 22.12
N ASN A 204 6.84 -15.08 22.65
CA ASN A 204 8.03 -15.73 22.09
C ASN A 204 8.27 -17.16 22.58
N ALA A 205 7.83 -17.49 23.80
CA ALA A 205 7.89 -18.84 24.37
C ALA A 205 6.89 -19.77 23.67
#